data_AF-A0A6A3FYV5-F1
#
_entry.id   AF-A0A6A3FYV5-F1
#
_cell.length_a   1.000
_cell.length_b   1.000
_cell.length_c   1.000
_cell.angle_alpha   90.00
_cell.angle_beta   90.00
_cell.angle_gamma   90.00
#
_symmetry.space_group_name_H-M   'P 1'
#
loop_
_entity.id
_entity.type
_entity.pdbx_description
1 polymer ?
#
loop_
_entity_poly.entity_id
_entity_poly.type
_entity_poly.pdbx_seq_one_letter_code
_entity_poly.pdbx_strand_id
1 'polypeptide(L)' 'MVLERLSNAGLSLKAKKCSFATERLEYLGHELDEKGFRPMASLVESVVNFPVPKDAAAIKSFVHMAGYYRR' A
#
# COMPACT_ATOMS: atom_id res chain seq x y z
N MET A 1 -13.84 22.51 -7.28
CA MET A 1 -13.44 21.06 -7.36
C MET A 1 -12.31 20.74 -6.37
N VAL A 2 -11.96 19.46 -6.14
CA VAL A 2 -10.86 19.09 -5.20
C VAL A 2 -9.51 19.69 -5.60
N LEU A 3 -9.17 19.65 -6.90
CA LEU A 3 -7.92 20.21 -7.42
C LEU A 3 -7.80 21.72 -7.19
N GLU A 4 -8.90 22.45 -7.36
CA GLU A 4 -9.00 23.89 -7.12
C GLU A 4 -8.79 24.22 -5.64
N ARG A 5 -9.34 23.41 -4.72
CA ARG A 5 -9.12 23.59 -3.27
C ARG A 5 -7.65 23.37 -2.89
N LEU A 6 -6.99 22.37 -3.48
CA LEU A 6 -5.56 22.14 -3.28
C LEU A 6 -4.74 23.35 -3.76
N SER A 7 -5.07 23.88 -4.94
CA SER A 7 -4.43 25.09 -5.47
C SER A 7 -4.62 26.30 -4.55
N ASN A 8 -5.85 26.55 -4.09
CA ASN A 8 -6.17 27.67 -3.19
C ASN A 8 -5.46 27.56 -1.83
N ALA A 9 -5.14 26.34 -1.39
CA ALA A 9 -4.36 26.07 -0.19
C ALA A 9 -2.84 26.14 -0.41
N GLY A 10 -2.37 26.47 -1.61
CA GLY A 10 -0.93 26.52 -1.96
C GLY A 10 -0.28 25.15 -2.12
N LEU A 11 -1.06 24.08 -2.29
CA LEU A 11 -0.56 22.72 -2.48
C LEU A 11 -0.41 22.41 -3.97
N SER A 12 0.72 21.79 -4.32
CA SER A 12 1.00 21.33 -5.68
C SER A 12 1.04 19.81 -5.76
N LEU A 13 0.48 19.26 -6.84
CA LEU A 13 0.50 17.82 -7.10
C LEU A 13 1.71 17.43 -7.93
N LYS A 14 2.39 16.35 -7.53
CA LYS A 14 3.43 15.74 -8.34
C LYS A 14 2.77 14.84 -9.38
N ALA A 15 2.63 15.30 -10.61
CA ALA A 15 1.93 14.57 -11.69
C ALA A 15 2.38 13.10 -11.84
N LYS A 16 3.68 12.82 -11.69
CA LYS A 16 4.24 11.45 -11.72
C LYS A 16 3.70 10.50 -10.63
N LYS A 17 3.06 11.01 -9.58
CA LYS A 17 2.48 10.25 -8.48
C LYS A 17 0.94 10.25 -8.49
N CYS A 18 0.33 10.90 -9.48
CA CYS A 18 -1.12 11.00 -9.58
C CYS A 18 -1.64 10.04 -10.66
N SER A 19 -2.69 9.30 -10.32
CA SER A 19 -3.44 8.48 -11.25
C SER A 19 -4.88 9.00 -11.29
N PHE A 20 -5.43 9.20 -12.49
CA PHE A 20 -6.78 9.73 -12.68
C PHE A 20 -7.54 8.83 -13.66
N ALA A 21 -8.83 8.63 -13.40
CA ALA A 21 -9.72 7.84 -14.25
C ALA A 21 -9.15 6.45 -14.59
N THR A 22 -8.57 5.76 -13.61
CA THR A 22 -8.04 4.40 -13.75
C THR A 22 -8.99 3.39 -13.12
N GLU A 23 -9.10 2.20 -13.72
CA GLU A 23 -9.88 1.07 -13.17
C GLU A 23 -9.20 0.43 -11.95
N ARG A 24 -7.90 0.68 -11.78
CA ARG A 24 -7.06 0.17 -10.70
C ARG A 24 -6.24 1.28 -10.07
N LEU A 25 -6.11 1.28 -8.75
CA LEU A 25 -5.32 2.25 -7.98
C LEU A 25 -4.61 1.60 -6.80
N GLU A 26 -3.35 1.95 -6.59
CA GLU A 26 -2.64 1.63 -5.35
C GLU A 26 -2.83 2.74 -4.31
N TYR A 27 -3.29 2.38 -3.12
CA TYR A 27 -3.50 3.32 -2.03
C TYR A 27 -3.20 2.68 -0.67
N LEU A 28 -2.30 3.30 0.10
CA LEU A 28 -1.91 2.87 1.45
C LEU A 28 -1.51 1.39 1.58
N GLY A 29 -0.80 0.84 0.58
CA GLY A 29 -0.37 -0.56 0.60
C GLY A 29 -1.44 -1.55 0.16
N HIS A 30 -2.51 -1.05 -0.46
CA HIS A 30 -3.59 -1.85 -1.01
C HIS A 30 -3.82 -1.52 -2.48
N GLU A 31 -4.26 -2.51 -3.22
CA GLU A 31 -4.72 -2.39 -4.59
C GLU A 31 -6.24 -2.35 -4.59
N LEU A 32 -6.79 -1.33 -5.26
CA LEU A 32 -8.21 -1.09 -5.41
C LEU A 32 -8.57 -1.29 -6.86
N ASP A 33 -9.59 -2.10 -7.10
CA ASP A 33 -10.26 -2.20 -8.38
C ASP A 33 -11.76 -2.45 -8.20
N GLU A 34 -12.49 -2.67 -9.29
CA GLU A 34 -13.94 -2.93 -9.26
C GLU A 34 -14.34 -4.10 -8.34
N LYS A 35 -13.43 -5.05 -8.10
CA LYS A 35 -13.70 -6.23 -7.26
C LYS A 35 -13.45 -5.95 -5.78
N GLY A 36 -12.88 -4.79 -5.44
CA GLY A 36 -12.72 -4.33 -4.07
C GLY A 36 -11.27 -4.09 -3.66
N PHE A 37 -11.04 -4.16 -2.35
CA PHE A 37 -9.81 -3.74 -1.69
C PHE A 37 -8.94 -4.95 -1.34
N ARG A 38 -7.75 -5.07 -1.93
CA ARG A 38 -6.86 -6.22 -1.72
C ARG A 38 -5.47 -5.76 -1.28
N PRO A 39 -4.74 -6.54 -0.46
CA PRO A 39 -3.33 -6.26 -0.18
C PRO A 39 -2.53 -6.30 -1.49
N MET A 40 -1.53 -5.43 -1.62
CA MET A 40 -0.66 -5.42 -2.79
C MET A 40 0.08 -6.75 -2.96
N ALA A 41 0.30 -7.18 -4.20
CA ALA A 41 1.03 -8.41 -4.52
C ALA A 41 2.45 -8.43 -3.93
N SER A 42 3.13 -7.28 -3.92
CA SER A 42 4.48 -7.12 -3.34
C SER A 42 4.56 -7.49 -1.86
N LEU A 43 3.48 -7.28 -1.11
CA LEU A 43 3.40 -7.70 0.28
C LEU A 43 3.27 -9.22 0.41
N VAL A 44 2.39 -9.82 -0.41
CA VAL A 44 2.19 -11.27 -0.43
C VAL A 44 3.53 -11.95 -0.77
N GLU A 45 4.25 -11.42 -1.76
CA GLU A 45 5.60 -11.86 -2.09
C GLU A 45 6.57 -11.70 -0.93
N SER A 46 6.50 -10.59 -0.18
CA SER A 46 7.36 -10.37 0.99
C SER A 46 7.12 -11.40 2.10
N VAL A 47 5.87 -11.83 2.30
CA VAL A 47 5.53 -12.91 3.24
C VAL A 47 6.01 -14.26 2.74
N VAL A 48 5.77 -14.57 1.46
CA VAL A 48 6.15 -15.86 0.83
C VAL A 48 7.67 -16.03 0.80
N ASN A 49 8.40 -14.97 0.49
CA ASN A 49 9.85 -14.98 0.37
C ASN A 49 10.57 -14.67 1.69
N PHE A 50 9.84 -14.51 2.80
CA PHE A 50 10.46 -14.24 4.09
C PHE A 50 11.33 -15.45 4.50
N PRO A 51 12.62 -15.24 4.81
CA PRO A 51 13.50 -16.35 5.18
C PRO A 51 13.03 -17.00 6.48
N VAL A 52 13.16 -18.32 6.60
CA VAL A 52 12.77 -19.05 7.81
C VAL A 52 13.46 -18.42 9.02
N PRO A 53 12.70 -17.85 9.98
CA PRO A 53 13.28 -17.12 11.10
C PRO A 53 14.01 -18.09 12.03
N LYS A 54 15.23 -17.72 12.44
CA LYS A 54 16.13 -18.57 13.25
C LYS A 54 16.26 -18.11 14.70
N ASP A 55 15.74 -16.93 15.03
CA ASP A 55 15.80 -16.34 16.37
C ASP A 55 14.50 -15.60 16.72
N ALA A 56 14.36 -15.24 18.01
CA ALA A 56 13.17 -14.57 18.52
C ALA A 56 12.93 -13.18 17.89
N ALA A 57 13.98 -12.48 17.46
CA ALA A 57 13.86 -11.17 16.83
C ALA A 57 13.29 -11.29 15.41
N ALA A 58 13.77 -12.26 14.64
CA ALA A 58 13.29 -12.59 13.30
C ALA A 58 11.83 -13.07 13.33
N ILE A 59 11.45 -13.88 14.33
CA ILE A 59 10.05 -14.28 14.55
C ILE A 59 9.17 -13.05 14.80
N LYS A 60 9.60 -12.14 15.67
CA LYS A 60 8.85 -10.92 15.98
C LYS A 60 8.70 -10.00 14.76
N SER A 61 9.75 -9.88 13.96
CA SER A 61 9.75 -9.11 12.71
C SER A 61 8.74 -9.68 11.71
N PHE A 62 8.75 -11.00 11.51
CA PHE A 62 7.79 -11.69 10.65
C PHE A 62 6.34 -11.45 11.10
N VAL A 63 6.06 -11.64 12.39
CA VAL A 63 4.70 -11.44 12.95
C VAL A 63 4.23 -10.01 12.77
N HIS A 64 5.12 -9.02 12.97
CA HIS A 64 4.77 -7.62 12.77
C HIS A 64 4.42 -7.34 11.29
N MET A 65 5.24 -7.81 10.36
CA MET A 65 5.04 -7.65 8.92
C MET A 65 3.74 -8.32 8.46
N ALA A 66 3.53 -9.58 8.84
CA ALA A 66 2.32 -10.33 8.48
C ALA A 66 1.06 -9.77 9.17
N GLY A 67 1.21 -9.21 10.38
CA GLY A 67 0.11 -8.65 11.16
C GLY A 67 -0.40 -7.30 10.66
N TYR A 68 0.44 -6.48 10.02
CA TYR A 68 0.08 -5.13 9.57
C TYR A 68 -1.14 -5.09 8.62
N TYR A 69 -1.44 -6.20 7.92
CA TYR A 69 -2.55 -6.30 6.97
C TYR A 69 -3.66 -7.25 7.40
N ARG A 70 -3.58 -7.81 8.61
CA ARG A 70 -4.63 -8.64 9.21
C ARG A 70 -5.72 -7.70 9.77
N ARG A 71 -6.51 -7.08 8.91
CA ARG A 71 -7.80 -6.50 9.31
C ARG A 71 -8.84 -7.60 9.43
#